data_AF-A0A938UMZ5-F1
#
_entry.id   AF-A0A938UMZ5-F1
#
_cell.length_a   1.000
_cell.length_b   1.000
_cell.length_c   1.000
_cell.angle_alpha   90.00
_cell.angle_beta   90.00
_cell.angle_gamma   90.00
#
_symmetry.space_group_name_H-M   'P 1'
#
loop_
_entity.id
_entity.type
_entity.pdbx_description
1 polymer ?
#
loop_
_entity_poly.entity_id
_entity_poly.type
_entity_poly.pdbx_seq_one_letter_code
_entity_poly.pdbx_strand_id
1 'polypeptide(L)'
;MNESAAQRSVVQLVGILERHDWPYAVIGALALNEYGHRRVTVDVDLVMREDTLQAFKRAYLGHGYSERVPGTGKLFDDEHQVSVDVLSTGRFPGDDKPKPIAFPDPALHAIRGAPFALLPLPMWIELKLASGLVAAHRAKDLVDVQELIHSAALPRDLADELHPWVRDKYMELWDTLQAGLASDPFA
;
A
#
# COMPACT_ATOMS: atom_id res chain seq x y z
N MET A 1 18.47 -4.00 16.33
CA MET A 1 18.56 -3.41 14.97
C MET A 1 17.98 -2.02 15.05
N ASN A 2 18.68 -1.01 14.54
CA ASN A 2 18.17 0.36 14.55
C ASN A 2 16.97 0.42 13.58
N GLU A 3 15.80 0.85 14.03
CA GLU A 3 14.62 0.99 13.16
C GLU A 3 14.88 2.00 12.04
N SER A 4 14.27 1.81 10.85
CA SER A 4 14.39 2.79 9.77
C SER A 4 13.58 4.06 10.09
N ALA A 5 13.87 5.17 9.40
CA ALA A 5 13.08 6.40 9.55
C ALA A 5 11.60 6.16 9.21
N ALA A 6 11.33 5.41 8.12
CA ALA A 6 9.97 5.05 7.74
C ALA A 6 9.26 4.20 8.81
N GLN A 7 9.97 3.29 9.48
CA GLN A 7 9.41 2.49 10.56
C GLN A 7 9.01 3.35 11.77
N ARG A 8 9.87 4.30 12.18
CA ARG A 8 9.52 5.23 13.27
C ARG A 8 8.35 6.13 12.89
N SER A 9 8.35 6.64 11.66
CA SER A 9 7.28 7.48 11.12
C SER A 9 5.93 6.77 11.11
N VAL A 10 5.88 5.52 10.62
CA VAL A 10 4.61 4.77 10.62
C VAL A 10 4.15 4.46 12.03
N VAL A 11 5.05 4.13 12.98
CA VAL A 11 4.68 3.87 14.37
C VAL A 11 4.10 5.12 15.05
N GLN A 12 4.73 6.28 14.87
CA GLN A 12 4.21 7.55 15.39
C GLN A 12 2.85 7.89 14.78
N LEU A 13 2.75 7.84 13.45
CA LEU A 13 1.53 8.17 12.72
C LEU A 13 0.39 7.24 13.15
N VAL A 14 0.61 5.93 13.15
CA VAL A 14 -0.39 4.95 13.57
C VAL A 14 -0.83 5.17 15.01
N GLY A 15 0.10 5.45 15.93
CA GLY A 15 -0.25 5.77 17.31
C GLY A 15 -1.11 7.03 17.43
N ILE A 16 -0.92 8.02 16.57
CA ILE A 16 -1.81 9.18 16.48
C ILE A 16 -3.21 8.75 16.02
N LEU A 17 -3.29 8.01 14.91
CA LEU A 17 -4.57 7.61 14.31
C LEU A 17 -5.40 6.75 15.27
N GLU A 18 -4.76 5.79 15.96
CA GLU A 18 -5.41 4.92 16.93
C GLU A 18 -5.93 5.68 18.16
N ARG A 19 -5.19 6.69 18.67
CA ARG A 19 -5.66 7.51 19.80
C ARG A 19 -6.90 8.33 19.50
N HIS A 20 -7.15 8.63 18.22
CA HIS A 20 -8.31 9.38 17.77
C HIS A 20 -9.41 8.48 17.19
N ASP A 21 -9.25 7.16 17.26
CA ASP A 21 -10.13 6.17 16.63
C ASP A 21 -10.35 6.46 15.13
N TRP A 22 -9.31 6.96 14.45
CA TRP A 22 -9.34 7.31 13.04
C TRP A 22 -8.99 6.09 12.17
N PRO A 23 -9.95 5.54 11.40
CA PRO A 23 -9.71 4.35 10.61
C PRO A 23 -8.69 4.61 9.50
N TYR A 24 -7.76 3.67 9.34
CA TYR A 24 -6.71 3.72 8.33
C TYR A 24 -6.31 2.31 7.91
N ALA A 25 -5.60 2.19 6.80
CA ALA A 25 -4.87 0.97 6.44
C ALA A 25 -3.52 1.35 5.83
N VAL A 26 -2.42 0.83 6.38
CA VAL A 26 -1.10 0.94 5.76
C VAL A 26 -1.10 0.08 4.50
N ILE A 27 -0.54 0.64 3.43
CA ILE A 27 -0.38 -0.01 2.13
C ILE A 27 1.09 0.12 1.69
N GLY A 28 1.35 0.04 0.38
CA GLY A 28 2.70 0.21 -0.14
C GLY A 28 3.66 -0.87 0.38
N ALA A 29 4.93 -0.51 0.52
CA ALA A 29 5.99 -1.47 0.85
C ALA A 29 6.05 -1.86 2.33
N LEU A 30 5.57 -1.01 3.24
CA LEU A 30 5.46 -1.39 4.66
C LEU A 30 4.42 -2.51 4.84
N ALA A 31 3.29 -2.43 4.13
CA ALA A 31 2.32 -3.52 4.11
C ALA A 31 2.87 -4.79 3.43
N LEU A 32 3.63 -4.63 2.33
CA LEU A 32 4.27 -5.75 1.63
C LEU A 32 5.15 -6.61 2.56
N ASN A 33 5.89 -5.95 3.46
CA ASN A 33 6.72 -6.62 4.46
C ASN A 33 5.91 -7.55 5.37
N GLU A 34 4.70 -7.13 5.74
CA GLU A 34 3.81 -7.89 6.61
C GLU A 34 3.16 -9.08 5.88
N TYR A 35 3.07 -9.05 4.53
CA TYR A 35 2.53 -10.16 3.74
C TYR A 35 3.56 -11.23 3.38
N GLY A 36 4.84 -11.03 3.70
CA GLY A 36 5.88 -12.05 3.51
C GLY A 36 6.99 -11.69 2.52
N HIS A 37 6.98 -10.49 1.93
CA HIS A 37 8.08 -10.03 1.07
C HIS A 37 8.80 -8.82 1.68
N ARG A 38 10.08 -8.99 2.03
CA ARG A 38 10.88 -7.92 2.65
C ARG A 38 11.44 -6.95 1.62
N ARG A 39 10.98 -5.70 1.68
CA ARG A 39 11.44 -4.57 0.88
C ARG A 39 11.79 -3.37 1.76
N VAL A 40 12.93 -2.73 1.46
CA VAL A 40 13.28 -1.43 2.05
C VAL A 40 12.46 -0.32 1.41
N THR A 41 11.91 0.57 2.24
CA THR A 41 11.24 1.79 1.81
C THR A 41 11.62 2.98 2.68
N VAL A 42 11.43 4.18 2.16
CA VAL A 42 11.82 5.45 2.80
C VAL A 42 10.62 6.37 3.05
N ASP A 43 9.43 5.93 2.67
CA ASP A 43 8.15 6.61 2.73
C ASP A 43 7.09 5.73 3.41
N VAL A 44 5.95 6.35 3.74
CA VAL A 44 4.78 5.68 4.30
C VAL A 44 3.59 5.93 3.39
N ASP A 45 2.94 4.86 2.92
CA ASP A 45 1.70 4.93 2.17
C ASP A 45 0.54 4.40 3.04
N LEU A 46 -0.57 5.12 3.10
CA LEU A 46 -1.78 4.63 3.78
C LEU A 46 -3.06 5.13 3.11
N VAL A 47 -4.16 4.42 3.39
CA VAL A 47 -5.51 4.78 2.99
C VAL A 47 -6.27 5.32 4.20
N MET A 48 -7.01 6.41 4.00
CA MET A 48 -7.91 7.02 4.98
C MET A 48 -9.13 7.60 4.27
N ARG A 49 -10.23 7.83 4.99
CA ARG A 49 -11.30 8.67 4.44
C ARG A 49 -10.88 10.14 4.40
N GLU A 50 -11.49 10.90 3.48
CA GLU A 50 -11.19 12.33 3.32
C GLU A 50 -11.51 13.14 4.57
N ASP A 51 -12.61 12.86 5.26
CA ASP A 51 -12.98 13.52 6.51
C ASP A 51 -11.90 13.36 7.60
N THR A 52 -11.28 12.18 7.63
CA THR A 52 -10.25 11.77 8.57
C THR A 52 -8.92 12.45 8.22
N LEU A 53 -8.56 12.51 6.94
CA LEU A 53 -7.40 13.30 6.47
C LEU A 53 -7.57 14.78 6.84
N GLN A 54 -8.76 15.35 6.64
CA GLN A 54 -9.03 16.74 7.00
C GLN A 54 -8.97 16.97 8.52
N ALA A 55 -9.46 16.02 9.33
CA ALA A 55 -9.33 16.08 10.79
C ALA A 55 -7.87 16.00 11.23
N PHE A 56 -7.10 15.08 10.65
CA PHE A 56 -5.66 14.97 10.88
C PHE A 56 -4.95 16.28 10.55
N LYS A 57 -5.23 16.85 9.37
CA LYS A 57 -4.59 18.11 8.94
C LYS A 57 -4.87 19.27 9.89
N ARG A 58 -6.11 19.43 10.34
CA ARG A 58 -6.48 20.48 11.30
C ARG A 58 -5.75 20.35 12.63
N ALA A 59 -5.49 19.12 13.08
CA ALA A 59 -4.87 18.84 14.36
C ALA A 59 -3.34 18.86 14.32
N TYR A 60 -2.73 18.41 13.22
CA TYR A 60 -1.30 18.06 13.18
C TYR A 60 -0.46 18.84 12.17
N LEU A 61 -1.06 19.60 11.24
CA LEU A 61 -0.26 20.49 10.39
C LEU A 61 0.37 21.60 11.25
N GLY A 62 1.68 21.81 11.07
CA GLY A 62 2.49 22.70 11.89
C GLY A 62 2.82 22.17 13.28
N HIS A 63 2.40 20.93 13.60
CA HIS A 63 2.59 20.26 14.89
C HIS A 63 3.24 18.88 14.67
N GLY A 64 4.34 18.84 13.93
CA GLY A 64 5.08 17.63 13.58
C GLY A 64 4.76 17.06 12.19
N TYR A 65 3.78 17.62 11.50
CA TYR A 65 3.49 17.30 10.11
C TYR A 65 3.35 18.55 9.25
N SER A 66 3.74 18.44 7.99
CA SER A 66 3.57 19.47 6.96
C SER A 66 3.00 18.88 5.66
N GLU A 67 2.54 19.72 4.74
CA GLU A 67 2.13 19.27 3.40
C GLU A 67 3.30 19.47 2.43
N ARG A 68 3.66 18.42 1.67
CA ARG A 68 4.58 18.53 0.53
C ARG A 68 3.91 19.17 -0.68
N VAL A 69 2.62 18.90 -0.86
CA VAL A 69 1.79 19.51 -1.91
C VAL A 69 0.50 20.01 -1.26
N PRO A 70 0.30 21.34 -1.17
CA PRO A 70 -0.83 21.93 -0.46
C PRO A 70 -2.19 21.39 -0.93
N GLY A 71 -3.07 21.07 0.02
CA GLY A 71 -4.42 20.61 -0.28
C GLY A 71 -4.53 19.15 -0.75
N THR A 72 -3.44 18.37 -0.68
CA THR A 72 -3.43 16.95 -1.10
C THR A 72 -3.12 16.01 0.05
N GLY A 73 -3.24 14.70 -0.13
CA GLY A 73 -2.79 13.71 0.85
C GLY A 73 -1.27 13.57 0.97
N LYS A 74 -0.47 14.40 0.29
CA LYS A 74 0.99 14.34 0.31
C LYS A 74 1.54 15.09 1.52
N LEU A 75 1.68 14.39 2.63
CA LEU A 75 2.19 14.91 3.89
C LEU A 75 3.69 14.64 4.05
N PHE A 76 4.29 15.29 5.03
CA PHE A 76 5.66 15.06 5.48
C PHE A 76 5.66 14.98 7.01
N ASP A 77 6.33 13.97 7.54
CA ASP A 77 6.65 13.85 8.96
C ASP A 77 7.91 14.66 9.23
N ASP A 78 7.75 15.79 9.93
CA ASP A 78 8.83 16.74 10.19
C ASP A 78 9.85 16.18 11.21
N GLU A 79 9.44 15.25 12.07
CA GLU A 79 10.31 14.68 13.10
C GLU A 79 11.26 13.63 12.50
N HIS A 80 10.70 12.73 11.69
CA HIS A 80 11.46 11.62 11.11
C HIS A 80 11.96 11.89 9.69
N GLN A 81 11.59 13.03 9.10
CA GLN A 81 11.96 13.45 7.75
C GLN A 81 11.49 12.44 6.69
N VAL A 82 10.24 11.99 6.81
CA VAL A 82 9.66 10.93 5.99
C VAL A 82 8.47 11.46 5.19
N SER A 83 8.43 11.12 3.91
CA SER A 83 7.26 11.39 3.07
C SER A 83 6.13 10.44 3.44
N VAL A 84 4.93 11.00 3.65
CA VAL A 84 3.71 10.24 3.90
C VAL A 84 2.74 10.53 2.77
N ASP A 85 2.24 9.49 2.09
CA ASP A 85 1.24 9.59 1.03
C ASP A 85 -0.08 8.99 1.54
N VAL A 86 -1.05 9.86 1.85
CA VAL A 86 -2.42 9.48 2.19
C VAL A 86 -3.25 9.39 0.92
N LEU A 87 -3.77 8.21 0.63
CA LEU A 87 -4.61 7.93 -0.52
C LEU A 87 -6.06 7.86 -0.08
N SER A 88 -6.84 8.90 -0.37
CA SER A 88 -8.21 9.01 0.14
C SER A 88 -9.13 7.93 -0.44
N THR A 89 -10.01 7.38 0.38
CA THR A 89 -11.06 6.44 -0.03
C THR A 89 -11.83 6.94 -1.27
N GLY A 90 -12.09 6.04 -2.21
CA GLY A 90 -12.78 6.33 -3.47
C GLY A 90 -11.91 6.96 -4.56
N ARG A 91 -10.67 7.36 -4.25
CA ARG A 91 -9.66 7.74 -5.28
C ARG A 91 -9.12 6.48 -5.97
N PHE A 92 -8.39 6.68 -7.07
CA PHE A 92 -7.97 5.58 -7.94
C PHE A 92 -6.45 5.42 -7.97
N PRO A 93 -5.91 4.18 -7.91
CA PRO A 93 -4.47 3.93 -7.95
C PRO A 93 -3.86 4.21 -9.33
N GLY A 94 -2.56 4.48 -9.37
CA GLY A 94 -1.80 4.72 -10.60
C GLY A 94 -1.98 6.14 -11.15
N ASP A 95 -2.91 6.30 -12.10
CA ASP A 95 -3.08 7.54 -12.88
C ASP A 95 -4.19 8.48 -12.38
N ASP A 96 -4.73 8.24 -11.18
CA ASP A 96 -5.83 9.00 -10.56
C ASP A 96 -7.17 9.01 -11.34
N LYS A 97 -7.28 8.27 -12.46
CA LYS A 97 -8.51 8.24 -13.28
C LYS A 97 -9.49 7.16 -12.82
N PRO A 98 -10.81 7.38 -13.03
CA PRO A 98 -11.84 6.39 -12.73
C PRO A 98 -11.56 5.02 -13.35
N LYS A 99 -11.64 3.98 -12.51
CA LYS A 99 -11.47 2.57 -12.86
C LYS A 99 -12.19 1.67 -11.84
N PRO A 100 -12.41 0.37 -12.12
CA PRO A 100 -13.19 -0.49 -11.24
C PRO A 100 -12.62 -0.66 -9.83
N ILE A 101 -11.31 -0.48 -9.66
CA ILE A 101 -10.62 -0.60 -8.37
C ILE A 101 -10.29 0.78 -7.84
N ALA A 102 -10.79 1.09 -6.65
CA ALA A 102 -10.53 2.33 -5.91
C ALA A 102 -9.95 2.02 -4.53
N PHE A 103 -9.35 3.00 -3.88
CA PHE A 103 -8.91 2.85 -2.49
C PHE A 103 -10.15 2.61 -1.59
N PRO A 104 -10.18 1.51 -0.81
CA PRO A 104 -11.35 1.13 -0.03
C PRO A 104 -11.56 2.02 1.20
N ASP A 105 -12.72 1.93 1.85
CA ASP A 105 -12.90 2.51 3.19
C ASP A 105 -12.20 1.62 4.22
N PRO A 106 -11.16 2.11 4.91
CA PRO A 106 -10.45 1.30 5.89
C PRO A 106 -11.34 0.91 7.09
N ALA A 107 -12.40 1.64 7.41
CA ALA A 107 -13.29 1.24 8.50
C ALA A 107 -14.10 -0.03 8.18
N LEU A 108 -14.30 -0.34 6.90
CA LEU A 108 -15.07 -1.50 6.45
C LEU A 108 -14.18 -2.70 6.14
N HIS A 109 -12.95 -2.43 5.70
CA HIS A 109 -12.10 -3.45 5.10
C HIS A 109 -10.79 -3.68 5.83
N ALA A 110 -10.29 -2.72 6.62
CA ALA A 110 -8.99 -2.90 7.26
C ALA A 110 -9.03 -4.03 8.30
N ILE A 111 -7.97 -4.82 8.32
CA ILE A 111 -7.73 -5.87 9.29
C ILE A 111 -6.59 -5.43 10.21
N ARG A 112 -6.71 -5.70 11.51
CA ARG A 112 -5.64 -5.38 12.45
C ARG A 112 -4.45 -6.32 12.26
N GLY A 113 -3.35 -5.81 11.71
CA GLY A 113 -2.05 -6.49 11.72
C GLY A 113 -1.32 -6.29 13.05
N ALA A 114 -0.20 -6.99 13.24
CA ALA A 114 0.59 -6.86 14.46
C ALA A 114 1.11 -5.42 14.67
N PRO A 115 1.81 -4.79 13.71
CA PRO A 115 2.30 -3.43 13.88
C PRO A 115 1.23 -2.35 13.59
N PHE A 116 0.31 -2.61 12.64
CA PHE A 116 -0.68 -1.62 12.19
C PHE A 116 -1.83 -2.28 11.43
N ALA A 117 -2.91 -1.53 11.19
CA ALA A 117 -4.00 -1.95 10.32
C ALA A 117 -3.54 -2.06 8.85
N LEU A 118 -4.00 -3.10 8.18
CA LEU A 118 -3.67 -3.51 6.82
C LEU A 118 -4.94 -3.68 5.99
N LEU A 119 -4.82 -3.75 4.66
CA LEU A 119 -5.89 -4.29 3.83
C LEU A 119 -5.80 -5.82 3.77
N PRO A 120 -6.89 -6.54 3.49
CA PRO A 120 -6.80 -7.94 3.11
C PRO A 120 -5.88 -8.09 1.90
N LEU A 121 -5.06 -9.13 1.90
CA LEU A 121 -4.05 -9.36 0.86
C LEU A 121 -4.63 -9.26 -0.58
N PRO A 122 -5.80 -9.84 -0.91
CA PRO A 122 -6.41 -9.67 -2.24
C PRO A 122 -6.61 -8.21 -2.65
N MET A 123 -7.11 -7.36 -1.74
CA MET A 123 -7.30 -5.93 -2.02
C MET A 123 -5.98 -5.19 -2.18
N TRP A 124 -4.95 -5.54 -1.42
CA TRP A 124 -3.63 -4.93 -1.61
C TRP A 124 -3.02 -5.29 -2.97
N ILE A 125 -3.15 -6.56 -3.39
CA ILE A 125 -2.74 -7.03 -4.72
C ILE A 125 -3.51 -6.28 -5.80
N GLU A 126 -4.83 -6.15 -5.67
CA GLU A 126 -5.69 -5.38 -6.58
C GLU A 126 -5.20 -3.95 -6.78
N LEU A 127 -4.88 -3.23 -5.69
CA LEU A 127 -4.38 -1.85 -5.78
C LEU A 127 -3.06 -1.77 -6.56
N LYS A 128 -2.15 -2.72 -6.32
CA LYS A 128 -0.85 -2.79 -7.01
C LYS A 128 -1.01 -3.11 -8.50
N LEU A 129 -1.81 -4.11 -8.84
CA LEU A 129 -2.10 -4.47 -10.23
C LEU A 129 -2.80 -3.33 -10.96
N ALA A 130 -3.82 -2.73 -10.33
CA ALA A 130 -4.54 -1.58 -10.88
C ALA A 130 -3.62 -0.40 -11.18
N SER A 131 -2.67 -0.11 -10.29
CA SER A 131 -1.66 0.92 -10.48
C SER A 131 -0.72 0.60 -11.65
N GLY A 132 -0.12 -0.59 -11.65
CA GLY A 132 0.87 -1.01 -12.64
C GLY A 132 0.31 -1.19 -14.06
N LEU A 133 -0.98 -1.51 -14.19
CA LEU A 133 -1.64 -1.68 -15.50
C LEU A 133 -1.81 -0.37 -16.28
N VAL A 134 -2.00 0.76 -15.59
CA VAL A 134 -2.38 2.03 -16.23
C VAL A 134 -1.27 3.08 -16.22
N ALA A 135 -0.25 2.90 -15.38
CA ALA A 135 0.82 3.87 -15.20
C ALA A 135 2.19 3.22 -15.43
N ALA A 136 2.80 3.47 -16.60
CA ALA A 136 4.09 2.86 -16.96
C ALA A 136 5.21 3.14 -15.94
N HIS A 137 5.24 4.34 -15.34
CA HIS A 137 6.19 4.70 -14.29
C HIS A 137 5.96 3.95 -12.96
N ARG A 138 4.84 3.21 -12.84
CA ARG A 138 4.46 2.35 -11.72
C ARG A 138 4.70 0.85 -12.00
N ALA A 139 5.49 0.49 -13.02
CA ALA A 139 5.82 -0.91 -13.33
C ALA A 139 6.36 -1.70 -12.13
N LYS A 140 7.02 -1.01 -11.18
CA LYS A 140 7.45 -1.58 -9.90
C LYS A 140 6.33 -2.21 -9.09
N ASP A 141 5.09 -1.71 -9.18
CA ASP A 141 3.95 -2.30 -8.47
C ASP A 141 3.63 -3.71 -8.99
N LEU A 142 3.85 -3.99 -10.28
CA LEU A 142 3.72 -5.34 -10.83
C LEU A 142 4.84 -6.26 -10.33
N VAL A 143 6.06 -5.72 -10.24
CA VAL A 143 7.22 -6.44 -9.68
C VAL A 143 6.97 -6.79 -8.21
N ASP A 144 6.48 -5.85 -7.41
CA ASP A 144 6.14 -6.10 -5.99
C ASP A 144 5.14 -7.27 -5.85
N VAL A 145 4.14 -7.38 -6.74
CA VAL A 145 3.19 -8.51 -6.75
C VAL A 145 3.89 -9.81 -7.14
N GLN A 146 4.73 -9.80 -8.18
CA GLN A 146 5.45 -11.00 -8.62
C GLN A 146 6.42 -11.52 -7.55
N GLU A 147 7.14 -10.61 -6.90
CA GLU A 147 8.03 -10.91 -5.78
C GLU A 147 7.26 -11.47 -4.57
N LEU A 148 6.06 -10.95 -4.31
CA LEU A 148 5.20 -11.49 -3.27
C LEU A 148 4.68 -12.89 -3.62
N ILE A 149 4.29 -13.14 -4.87
CA ILE A 149 3.91 -14.48 -5.34
C ILE A 149 5.03 -15.47 -5.02
N HIS A 150 6.28 -15.12 -5.33
CA HIS A 150 7.43 -15.98 -5.07
C HIS A 150 7.67 -16.19 -3.56
N SER A 151 7.85 -15.10 -2.82
CA SER A 151 8.30 -15.14 -1.42
C SER A 151 7.25 -15.67 -0.44
N ALA A 152 5.96 -15.43 -0.70
CA ALA A 152 4.85 -15.93 0.12
C ALA A 152 4.20 -17.19 -0.47
N ALA A 153 4.77 -17.75 -1.56
CA ALA A 153 4.24 -18.92 -2.27
C ALA A 153 2.74 -18.78 -2.59
N LEU A 154 2.33 -17.61 -3.10
CA LEU A 154 0.92 -17.35 -3.36
C LEU A 154 0.42 -18.28 -4.48
N PRO A 155 -0.76 -18.90 -4.30
CA PRO A 155 -1.26 -19.85 -5.27
C PRO A 155 -1.85 -19.12 -6.47
N ARG A 156 -1.88 -19.82 -7.62
CA ARG A 156 -2.42 -19.27 -8.87
C ARG A 156 -3.92 -18.98 -8.78
N ASP A 157 -4.66 -19.79 -8.01
CA ASP A 157 -6.11 -19.70 -7.82
C ASP A 157 -6.55 -18.53 -6.92
N LEU A 158 -5.61 -17.85 -6.23
CA LEU A 158 -5.89 -16.56 -5.59
C LEU A 158 -6.52 -15.55 -6.57
N ALA A 159 -6.24 -15.70 -7.87
CA ALA A 159 -6.86 -14.95 -8.96
C ALA A 159 -8.40 -14.94 -8.87
N ASP A 160 -9.02 -16.00 -8.35
CA ASP A 160 -10.47 -16.14 -8.25
C ASP A 160 -11.09 -15.22 -7.19
N GLU A 161 -10.30 -14.81 -6.19
CA GLU A 161 -10.67 -13.83 -5.17
C GLU A 161 -10.47 -12.38 -5.64
N LEU A 162 -9.70 -12.17 -6.71
CA LEU A 162 -9.43 -10.84 -7.26
C LEU A 162 -10.56 -10.37 -8.19
N HIS A 163 -10.74 -9.05 -8.21
CA HIS A 163 -11.62 -8.36 -9.13
C HIS A 163 -11.31 -8.74 -10.59
N PRO A 164 -12.32 -9.06 -11.43
CA PRO A 164 -12.11 -9.56 -12.79
C PRO A 164 -11.17 -8.71 -13.66
N TRP A 165 -11.17 -7.38 -13.45
CA TRP A 165 -10.35 -6.44 -14.20
C TRP A 165 -8.82 -6.64 -14.04
N VAL A 166 -8.35 -7.24 -12.94
CA VAL A 166 -6.91 -7.48 -12.70
C VAL A 166 -6.51 -8.96 -12.71
N ARG A 167 -7.49 -9.87 -12.80
CA ARG A 167 -7.31 -11.32 -12.70
C ARG A 167 -6.31 -11.86 -13.73
N ASP A 168 -6.49 -11.47 -14.99
CA ASP A 168 -5.63 -11.93 -16.08
C ASP A 168 -4.18 -11.49 -15.86
N LYS A 169 -3.98 -10.26 -15.34
CA LYS A 169 -2.63 -9.78 -15.04
C LYS A 169 -1.99 -10.55 -13.89
N TYR A 170 -2.73 -10.89 -12.83
CA TYR A 170 -2.20 -11.73 -11.75
C TYR A 170 -1.76 -13.10 -12.29
N MET A 171 -2.61 -13.76 -13.07
CA MET A 171 -2.30 -15.07 -13.67
C MET A 171 -1.08 -14.99 -14.59
N GLU A 172 -0.97 -13.95 -15.42
CA GLU A 172 0.19 -13.72 -16.28
C GLU A 172 1.49 -13.59 -15.47
N LEU A 173 1.50 -12.79 -14.39
CA LEU A 173 2.67 -12.62 -13.54
C LEU A 173 3.07 -13.93 -12.85
N TRP A 174 2.09 -14.71 -12.40
CA TRP A 174 2.28 -16.03 -11.80
C TRP A 174 2.89 -17.02 -12.81
N ASP A 175 2.27 -17.17 -13.98
CA ASP A 175 2.70 -18.11 -15.02
C ASP A 175 4.11 -17.75 -15.54
N THR A 176 4.38 -16.46 -15.74
CA THR A 176 5.70 -15.97 -16.15
C THR A 176 6.77 -16.29 -15.12
N LEU A 177 6.46 -16.11 -13.83
CA LEU A 177 7.38 -16.45 -12.74
C LEU A 177 7.68 -17.94 -12.71
N GLN A 178 6.67 -18.81 -12.80
CA GLN A 178 6.88 -20.26 -12.81
C GLN A 178 7.69 -20.72 -14.02
N ALA A 179 7.44 -20.16 -15.20
CA ALA A 179 8.24 -20.44 -16.39
C ALA A 179 9.70 -19.97 -16.21
N GLY A 180 9.91 -18.82 -15.57
CA GLY A 180 11.24 -18.32 -15.22
C GLY A 180 11.99 -19.26 -14.29
N LEU A 181 11.37 -19.64 -13.17
CA LEU A 181 11.96 -20.58 -12.19
C LEU A 181 12.24 -21.96 -12.80
N ALA A 182 11.34 -22.46 -13.66
CA ALA A 182 11.55 -23.75 -14.33
C ALA A 182 12.70 -23.74 -15.37
N SER A 183 13.07 -22.55 -15.86
CA SER A 183 14.14 -22.38 -16.86
C SER A 183 15.45 -21.89 -16.25
N ASP A 184 15.47 -21.49 -14.98
CA ASP A 184 16.67 -21.07 -14.27
C ASP A 184 17.36 -22.28 -13.61
N PRO A 185 18.58 -22.65 -14.05
CA PRO A 185 19.33 -23.76 -13.46
C PRO A 185 19.79 -23.49 -12.02
N PHE A 186 19.58 -22.28 -11.49
CA PHE A 186 19.96 -21.85 -10.15
C PHE A 186 18.78 -21.45 -9.25
N ALA A 187 17.53 -21.62 -9.72
CA ALA A 187 16.31 -21.34 -8.96
C ALA A 187 16.01 -22.37 -7.86
#